data_AF-W2URR9-F1
#
_entry.id   AF-W2URR9-F1
#
_cell.length_a   1.000
_cell.length_b   1.000
_cell.length_c   1.000
_cell.angle_alpha   90.00
_cell.angle_beta   90.00
_cell.angle_gamma   90.00
#
_symmetry.space_group_name_H-M   'P 1'
#
loop_
_entity.id
_entity.type
_entity.pdbx_description
1 polymer ?
#
loop_
_entity_poly.entity_id
_entity_poly.type
_entity_poly.pdbx_seq_one_letter_code
_entity_poly.pdbx_strand_id
1 'polypeptide(L)'
;MKTVEREEAYLRAKKRVENLKGFYWNLGTYLIVIPLLAYVNYKTTWEDIKWFWFPLFGWGLGIIFHGFSVFGAHKLFDKNWEDRKIQEFMDRERAMTFKNKEGDSDHN
;
A
#
# COMPACT_ATOMS: atom_id res chain seq x y z
N MET A 1 -1.38 -22.02 -19.03
CA MET A 1 -1.01 -20.58 -19.03
C MET A 1 -2.15 -19.67 -18.55
N LYS A 2 -3.41 -19.79 -19.01
CA LYS A 2 -4.53 -18.94 -18.56
C LYS A 2 -4.90 -18.99 -17.06
N THR A 3 -4.53 -20.06 -16.34
CA THR A 3 -4.87 -20.26 -14.92
C THR A 3 -3.95 -19.47 -13.98
N VAL A 4 -2.64 -19.50 -14.24
CA VAL A 4 -1.62 -18.79 -13.46
C VAL A 4 -1.83 -17.28 -13.53
N GLU A 5 -2.11 -16.74 -14.73
CA GLU A 5 -2.42 -15.32 -14.90
C GLU A 5 -3.69 -14.88 -14.13
N ARG A 6 -4.72 -15.74 -14.06
CA ARG A 6 -5.93 -15.47 -13.29
C ARG A 6 -5.67 -15.49 -11.79
N GLU A 7 -4.90 -16.46 -11.29
CA GLU A 7 -4.57 -16.56 -9.87
C GLU A 7 -3.73 -15.36 -9.41
N GLU A 8 -2.74 -14.94 -10.19
CA GLU A 8 -1.96 -13.75 -9.89
C GLU A 8 -2.79 -12.46 -9.94
N ALA A 9 -3.69 -12.33 -10.92
CA ALA A 9 -4.62 -11.20 -10.98
C ALA A 9 -5.54 -11.17 -9.75
N TYR A 10 -6.01 -12.34 -9.31
CA TYR A 10 -6.88 -12.49 -8.16
C TYR A 10 -6.16 -12.18 -6.84
N LEU A 11 -4.93 -12.67 -6.66
CA LEU A 11 -4.08 -12.36 -5.51
C LEU A 11 -3.79 -10.86 -5.40
N ARG A 12 -3.50 -10.20 -6.53
CA ARG A 12 -3.31 -8.74 -6.58
C ARG A 12 -4.57 -7.98 -6.22
N ALA A 13 -5.73 -8.41 -6.72
CA ALA A 13 -7.02 -7.81 -6.36
C ALA A 13 -7.36 -8.01 -4.88
N LYS A 14 -7.13 -9.21 -4.33
CA LYS A 14 -7.41 -9.54 -2.93
C LYS A 14 -6.57 -8.70 -1.97
N LYS A 15 -5.27 -8.57 -2.24
CA LYS A 15 -4.34 -7.77 -1.42
C LYS A 15 -4.70 -6.28 -1.42
N ARG A 16 -5.25 -5.76 -2.53
CA ARG A 16 -5.81 -4.41 -2.60
C ARG A 16 -7.01 -4.24 -1.68
N VAL A 17 -7.94 -5.19 -1.69
CA VAL A 17 -9.15 -5.13 -0.87
C VAL A 17 -8.84 -5.25 0.62
N GLU A 18 -7.88 -6.10 1.02
CA GLU A 18 -7.46 -6.22 2.42
C GLU A 18 -6.86 -4.91 2.97
N ASN A 19 -5.98 -4.27 2.21
CA ASN A 19 -5.40 -2.98 2.60
C ASN A 19 -6.46 -1.88 2.70
N LEU A 20 -7.40 -1.85 1.75
CA LEU A 20 -8.52 -0.92 1.79
C LEU A 20 -9.40 -1.17 3.02
N LYS A 21 -9.74 -2.43 3.32
CA LYS A 21 -10.55 -2.80 4.48
C LYS A 21 -9.92 -2.32 5.79
N GLY A 22 -8.61 -2.50 5.96
CA GLY A 22 -7.88 -2.03 7.14
C GLY A 22 -7.95 -0.51 7.32
N PHE A 23 -7.81 0.23 6.22
CA PHE A 23 -7.97 1.69 6.23
C PHE A 23 -9.41 2.12 6.54
N TYR A 24 -10.41 1.51 5.89
CA TYR A 24 -11.82 1.82 6.13
C TYR A 24 -12.26 1.54 7.56
N TRP A 25 -11.73 0.48 8.20
CA TRP A 25 -12.02 0.19 9.60
C TRP A 25 -11.52 1.29 10.55
N ASN A 26 -10.29 1.78 10.32
CA ASN A 26 -9.72 2.89 11.08
C ASN A 26 -10.49 4.20 10.84
N LEU A 27 -10.83 4.49 9.57
CA LEU A 27 -11.59 5.69 9.20
C LEU A 27 -13.02 5.66 9.77
N GLY A 28 -13.69 4.51 9.71
CA GLY A 28 -15.03 4.32 10.29
C GLY A 28 -15.02 4.50 11.80
N THR A 29 -14.02 3.94 12.48
CA THR A 29 -13.83 4.15 13.93
C THR A 29 -13.62 5.63 14.24
N TYR A 30 -12.77 6.33 13.47
CA TYR A 30 -12.54 7.77 13.63
C TYR A 30 -13.80 8.60 13.45
N LEU A 31 -14.60 8.30 12.41
CA LEU A 31 -15.86 9.00 12.16
C LEU A 31 -16.91 8.80 13.25
N ILE A 32 -16.84 7.72 14.04
CA ILE A 32 -17.73 7.48 15.18
C ILE A 32 -17.16 8.10 16.46
N VAL A 33 -15.86 7.92 16.70
CA VAL A 33 -15.17 8.37 17.92
C VAL A 33 -15.10 9.89 17.99
N ILE A 34 -14.77 10.58 16.89
CA ILE A 34 -14.68 12.05 16.86
C ILE A 34 -15.99 12.74 17.27
N PRO A 35 -17.17 12.45 16.68
CA PRO A 35 -18.41 13.08 17.10
C PRO A 35 -18.85 12.64 18.50
N LEU A 36 -18.55 11.41 18.93
CA LEU A 36 -18.82 10.97 20.29
C LEU A 36 -18.00 11.79 21.30
N LEU A 37 -16.71 12.02 21.03
CA LEU A 37 -15.89 12.92 21.85
C LEU A 37 -16.32 14.39 21.76
N ALA A 38 -16.69 14.86 20.57
CA ALA A 38 -17.21 16.23 20.40
C ALA A 38 -18.49 16.43 21.22
N TYR A 39 -19.38 15.44 21.24
CA TYR A 39 -20.60 15.45 22.04
C TYR A 39 -20.30 15.45 23.54
N VAL A 40 -19.38 14.59 24.00
CA VAL A 40 -18.94 14.55 25.41
C VAL A 40 -18.27 15.86 25.81
N ASN A 41 -17.44 16.45 24.94
CA ASN A 41 -16.79 17.73 25.20
C ASN A 41 -17.81 18.87 25.29
N TYR A 42 -18.80 18.90 24.38
CA TYR A 42 -19.90 19.86 24.42
C TYR A 42 -20.75 19.72 25.70
N LYS A 43 -20.94 18.51 26.21
CA LYS A 43 -21.68 18.23 27.45
C LYS A 43 -20.90 18.53 28.73
N THR A 44 -19.57 18.44 28.71
CA THR A 44 -18.74 18.40 29.93
C THR A 44 -17.91 19.66 30.17
N THR A 45 -17.50 20.40 29.13
CA THR A 45 -16.48 21.45 29.31
C THR A 45 -17.06 22.85 29.13
N TRP A 46 -17.26 23.57 30.24
CA TRP A 46 -17.80 24.92 30.27
C TRP A 46 -16.77 26.06 30.23
N GLU A 47 -15.44 25.85 30.13
CA GLU A 47 -14.53 27.00 29.88
C GLU A 47 -13.12 26.73 29.34
N ASP A 48 -12.35 25.68 29.71
CA ASP A 48 -10.89 25.81 29.50
C ASP A 48 -10.21 25.05 28.35
N ILE A 49 -10.44 23.75 28.10
CA ILE A 49 -9.66 23.02 27.06
C ILE A 49 -10.49 21.99 26.31
N LYS A 50 -10.60 22.19 25.00
CA LYS A 50 -11.19 21.26 24.03
C LYS A 50 -10.29 20.02 23.86
N TRP A 51 -10.35 19.07 24.80
CA TRP A 51 -9.46 17.91 24.79
C TRP A 51 -9.64 16.99 23.56
N PHE A 52 -10.74 17.14 22.80
CA PHE A 52 -10.98 16.40 21.56
C PHE A 52 -9.94 16.66 20.47
N TRP A 53 -9.22 17.78 20.50
CA TRP A 53 -8.18 18.07 19.51
C TRP A 53 -7.00 17.09 19.58
N PHE A 54 -6.70 16.52 20.75
CA PHE A 54 -5.64 15.51 20.90
C PHE A 54 -5.91 14.24 20.10
N PRO A 55 -7.05 13.54 20.27
CA PRO A 55 -7.38 12.40 19.43
C PRO A 55 -7.64 12.81 17.96
N LEU A 56 -8.20 14.00 17.70
CA LEU A 56 -8.39 14.50 16.33
C LEU A 56 -7.05 14.61 15.58
N PHE A 57 -6.06 15.30 16.15
CA PHE A 57 -4.75 15.47 15.51
C PHE A 57 -3.88 14.21 15.61
N GLY A 58 -3.82 13.57 16.77
CA GLY A 58 -2.98 12.39 17.00
C GLY A 58 -3.40 11.19 16.16
N TRP A 59 -4.68 10.82 16.20
CA TRP A 59 -5.18 9.74 15.33
C TRP A 59 -5.40 10.21 13.89
N GLY A 60 -5.76 11.47 13.65
CA GLY A 60 -5.90 12.02 12.31
C GLY A 60 -4.61 11.91 11.50
N LEU A 61 -3.46 12.24 12.10
CA LEU A 61 -2.14 12.07 11.47
C LEU A 61 -1.83 10.60 11.14
N GLY A 62 -2.15 9.68 12.04
CA GLY A 62 -1.97 8.24 11.82
C GLY A 62 -2.81 7.71 10.67
N ILE A 63 -4.08 8.14 10.57
CA ILE A 63 -4.97 7.78 9.46
C ILE A 63 -4.50 8.41 8.15
N ILE A 64 -4.04 9.66 8.16
CA ILE A 64 -3.49 10.31 6.97
C ILE A 64 -2.24 9.56 6.49
N PHE A 65 -1.32 9.20 7.38
CA PHE A 65 -0.14 8.39 7.01
C PHE A 65 -0.51 7.02 6.48
N HIS A 66 -1.47 6.34 7.11
CA HIS A 66 -1.95 5.03 6.65
C HIS A 66 -2.66 5.14 5.28
N GLY A 67 -3.49 6.16 5.10
CA GLY A 67 -4.16 6.47 3.85
C GLY A 67 -3.18 6.83 2.74
N PHE A 68 -2.15 7.62 3.06
CA PHE A 68 -1.08 7.96 2.13
C PHE A 68 -0.20 6.74 1.81
N SER A 69 -0.02 5.81 2.74
CA SER A 69 0.63 4.53 2.46
C SER A 69 -0.22 3.67 1.51
N VAL A 70 -1.52 3.53 1.77
CA VAL A 70 -2.43 2.70 0.95
C VAL A 70 -2.67 3.31 -0.45
N PHE A 71 -2.90 4.62 -0.54
CA PHE A 71 -3.15 5.33 -1.81
C PHE A 71 -1.86 5.79 -2.51
N GLY A 72 -0.84 6.21 -1.76
CA GLY A 72 0.43 6.71 -2.29
C GLY A 72 1.40 5.61 -2.68
N ALA A 73 1.42 4.46 -1.99
CA ALA A 73 2.17 3.30 -2.46
C ALA A 73 1.64 2.82 -3.83
N HIS A 74 0.34 2.94 -4.11
CA HIS A 74 -0.21 2.57 -5.40
C HIS A 74 0.33 3.42 -6.58
N LYS A 75 0.70 4.69 -6.35
CA LYS A 75 1.19 5.58 -7.41
C LYS A 75 2.73 5.55 -7.55
N LEU A 76 3.44 5.21 -6.47
CA LEU A 76 4.91 5.15 -6.45
C LEU A 76 5.45 3.73 -6.70
N PHE A 77 4.79 2.70 -6.18
CA PHE A 77 4.99 1.29 -6.55
C PHE A 77 4.01 0.91 -7.66
N ASP A 78 3.86 1.81 -8.65
CA ASP A 78 3.17 1.45 -9.87
C ASP A 78 3.94 0.27 -10.47
N LYS A 79 3.21 -0.83 -10.65
CA LYS A 79 3.59 -2.13 -11.20
C LYS A 79 4.62 -2.06 -12.33
N ASN A 80 4.69 -0.94 -13.06
CA ASN A 80 5.75 -0.58 -13.99
C ASN A 80 7.19 -0.68 -13.45
N TRP A 81 7.48 -0.31 -12.19
CA TRP A 81 8.85 -0.44 -11.66
C TRP A 81 9.22 -1.91 -11.42
N GLU A 82 8.27 -2.69 -10.91
CA GLU A 82 8.44 -4.11 -10.61
C GLU A 82 8.55 -4.92 -11.91
N ASP A 83 7.65 -4.69 -12.87
CA ASP A 83 7.69 -5.30 -14.21
C ASP A 83 8.97 -4.92 -14.97
N ARG A 84 9.45 -3.66 -14.85
CA ARG A 84 10.75 -3.26 -15.42
C ARG A 84 11.92 -4.02 -14.80
N LYS A 85 11.93 -4.19 -13.47
CA LYS A 85 13.02 -4.86 -12.78
C LYS A 85 13.08 -6.35 -13.11
N ILE A 86 11.92 -7.00 -13.25
CA ILE A 86 11.82 -8.39 -13.68
C ILE A 86 12.32 -8.55 -15.12
N GLN A 87 11.91 -7.68 -16.04
CA GLN A 87 12.42 -7.64 -17.41
C GLN A 87 13.96 -7.49 -17.46
N GLU A 88 14.50 -6.56 -16.66
CA GLU A 88 15.94 -6.29 -16.60
C GLU A 88 16.76 -7.46 -16.03
N PHE A 89 16.16 -8.30 -15.16
CA PHE A 89 16.77 -9.55 -14.70
C PHE A 89 16.74 -10.63 -15.77
N MET A 90 15.59 -10.83 -16.43
CA MET A 90 15.43 -11.84 -17.50
C MET A 90 16.33 -11.56 -18.70
N ASP A 91 16.52 -10.29 -19.06
CA ASP A 91 17.41 -9.91 -20.16
C ASP A 91 18.89 -10.09 -19.79
N ARG A 92 19.28 -9.83 -18.54
CA ARG A 92 20.63 -10.15 -18.05
C ARG A 92 20.92 -11.65 -18.07
N GLU A 93 19.96 -12.46 -17.66
CA GLU A 93 20.10 -13.92 -17.65
C GLU A 93 20.22 -14.48 -19.07
N ARG A 94 19.39 -13.99 -20.01
CA ARG A 94 19.53 -14.31 -21.44
C ARG A 94 20.89 -13.91 -21.99
N ALA A 95 21.34 -12.67 -21.74
CA ALA A 95 22.64 -12.19 -22.20
C ALA A 95 23.82 -13.02 -21.67
N MET A 96 23.75 -13.46 -20.41
CA MET A 96 24.77 -14.37 -19.83
C MET A 96 24.73 -15.76 -20.49
N THR A 97 23.54 -16.27 -20.80
CA THR A 97 23.38 -17.59 -21.43
C THR A 97 23.89 -17.60 -22.88
N PHE A 98 23.70 -16.50 -23.63
CA PHE A 98 24.21 -16.37 -25.01
C PHE A 98 25.73 -16.25 -25.04
N LYS A 99 26.32 -15.44 -24.16
CA LYS A 99 27.78 -15.26 -24.08
C LYS A 99 28.51 -16.56 -23.70
N ASN A 100 27.87 -17.41 -22.90
CA ASN A 100 28.42 -18.72 -22.53
C ASN A 100 28.39 -19.73 -23.68
N LYS A 101 27.46 -19.60 -24.64
CA LYS A 101 27.39 -20.46 -25.83
C LYS A 101 28.38 -20.05 -26.92
N GLU A 102 28.63 -18.75 -27.09
CA GLU A 102 29.59 -18.24 -28.08
C GLU A 102 31.05 -18.55 -27.69
N GLY A 103 31.37 -18.52 -26.40
CA GLY A 103 32.70 -18.90 -25.91
C GLY A 103 33.02 -20.40 -26.00
N ASP A 104 32.01 -21.28 -26.13
CA ASP A 104 32.17 -22.73 -26.27
C ASP A 104 32.34 -23.14 -27.74
N SER A 105 31.82 -22.34 -28.69
CA SER A 105 31.94 -22.59 -30.14
C SER A 105 33.29 -22.19 -30.76
N ASP A 106 34.05 -21.29 -30.14
CA ASP A 106 35.38 -20.88 -30.62
C ASP A 106 36.50 -21.85 -30.17
N HIS A 107 36.19 -22.80 -29.28
CA HIS A 107 37.16 -23.74 -28.71
C HIS A 107 37.05 -25.18 -29.24
N ASN A 108 36.26 -25.44 -30.29
CA ASN A 108 36.18 -26.75 -30.95
C ASN A 108 36.42 -26.70 -32.47
#